data_AF-R7Z2T3-F1
#
_entry.id   AF-R7Z2T3-F1
#
_cell.length_a   1.000
_cell.length_b   1.000
_cell.length_c   1.000
_cell.angle_alpha   90.00
_cell.angle_beta   90.00
_cell.angle_gamma   90.00
#
_symmetry.space_group_name_H-M   'P 1'
#
loop_
_entity.id
_entity.type
_entity.pdbx_description
1 polymer ?
#
loop_
_entity_poly.entity_id
_entity_poly.type
_entity_poly.pdbx_seq_one_letter_code
_entity_poly.pdbx_strand_id
1 'polypeptide(L)'
;MLSAQYCVTLADSNAINRVSKAWVPKEYDREQLWFSRDEVFDNNIKKLESLWNPAKTLRTSIIEGKELNNVQLMIPPGLLNSNGGSMGLTASCKERIEDIPGHIVKYNDWKYNIKGKRQ
;
A
#
# COMPACT_ATOMS: atom_id res chain seq x y z
N MET A 1 -5.10 -30.20 -14.51
CA MET A 1 -6.04 -29.07 -14.45
C MET A 1 -5.61 -28.23 -13.26
N LEU A 2 -5.11 -27.00 -13.46
CA LEU A 2 -4.82 -26.10 -12.34
C LEU A 2 -6.16 -25.62 -11.79
N SER A 3 -6.49 -25.93 -10.54
CA SER A 3 -7.68 -25.36 -9.90
C SER A 3 -7.47 -23.85 -9.74
N ALA A 4 -8.48 -23.07 -10.10
CA ALA A 4 -8.47 -21.63 -9.80
C ALA A 4 -8.55 -21.48 -8.28
N GLN A 5 -7.56 -20.80 -7.68
CA GLN A 5 -7.54 -20.50 -6.25
C GLN A 5 -7.82 -19.02 -6.03
N TYR A 6 -8.57 -18.72 -4.96
CA TYR A 6 -8.82 -17.38 -4.48
C TYR A 6 -7.77 -17.04 -3.44
N CYS A 7 -6.90 -16.07 -3.72
CA CYS A 7 -5.84 -15.68 -2.80
C CYS A 7 -6.12 -14.33 -2.15
N VAL A 8 -5.84 -14.21 -0.85
CA VAL A 8 -5.90 -12.97 -0.10
C VAL A 8 -4.63 -12.74 0.70
N THR A 9 -4.28 -11.47 0.85
CA THR A 9 -3.30 -11.02 1.84
C THR A 9 -4.05 -10.45 3.02
N LEU A 10 -3.80 -11.00 4.20
CA LEU A 10 -4.32 -10.52 5.47
C LEU A 10 -3.25 -9.72 6.19
N ALA A 11 -3.68 -8.77 7.02
CA ALA A 11 -2.83 -7.96 7.87
C ALA A 11 -3.54 -7.71 9.20
N ASP A 12 -2.77 -7.42 10.25
CA ASP A 12 -3.30 -6.94 11.52
C ASP A 12 -3.99 -5.59 11.30
N SER A 13 -5.28 -5.51 11.66
CA SER A 13 -6.10 -4.32 11.42
C SER A 13 -5.58 -3.10 12.18
N ASN A 14 -5.06 -3.29 13.40
CA ASN A 14 -4.46 -2.20 14.18
C ASN A 14 -3.15 -1.72 13.53
N ALA A 15 -2.34 -2.62 12.98
CA ALA A 15 -1.13 -2.27 12.25
C ALA A 15 -1.47 -1.47 10.99
N ILE A 16 -2.46 -1.90 10.21
CA ILE A 16 -3.00 -1.14 9.07
C ILE A 16 -3.50 0.23 9.53
N ASN A 17 -4.19 0.33 10.66
CA ASN A 17 -4.69 1.61 11.17
C ASN A 17 -3.60 2.56 11.69
N ARG A 18 -2.42 2.04 12.05
CA ARG A 18 -1.30 2.85 12.57
C ARG A 18 -0.26 3.21 11.51
N VAL A 19 0.07 2.29 10.61
CA VAL A 19 1.18 2.46 9.64
C VAL A 19 0.97 3.69 8.75
N SER A 20 2.04 4.45 8.53
CA SER A 20 2.05 5.59 7.61
C SER A 20 1.74 5.16 6.18
N LYS A 21 1.01 6.01 5.45
CA LYS A 21 0.62 5.78 4.05
C LYS A 21 0.89 7.03 3.23
N ALA A 22 1.50 6.86 2.07
CA ALA A 22 1.74 7.94 1.13
C ALA A 22 0.98 7.69 -0.18
N TRP A 23 0.17 8.67 -0.58
CA TRP A 23 -0.27 8.81 -1.96
C TRP A 23 0.93 9.22 -2.82
N VAL A 24 1.23 8.38 -3.80
CA VAL A 24 2.29 8.57 -4.78
C VAL A 24 1.60 8.96 -6.10
N PRO A 25 1.48 10.26 -6.41
CA PRO A 25 0.93 10.70 -7.68
C PRO A 25 1.90 10.42 -8.83
N LYS A 26 1.43 10.52 -10.07
CA LYS A 26 2.32 10.39 -11.24
C LYS A 26 3.43 11.44 -11.22
N GLU A 27 3.07 12.67 -10.89
CA GLU A 27 3.95 13.82 -10.77
C GLU A 27 3.70 14.57 -9.46
N TYR A 28 4.77 15.09 -8.86
CA TYR A 28 4.71 15.98 -7.70
C TYR A 28 5.78 17.05 -7.83
N ASP A 29 5.39 18.33 -7.67
CA ASP A 29 6.30 19.46 -7.75
C ASP A 29 7.18 19.46 -9.02
N ARG A 30 6.56 19.17 -10.17
CA ARG A 30 7.19 19.04 -11.50
C ARG A 30 8.20 17.89 -11.63
N GLU A 31 8.28 17.00 -10.64
CA GLU A 31 9.07 15.79 -10.69
C GLU A 31 8.18 14.58 -10.99
N GLN A 32 8.56 13.79 -12.01
CA GLN A 32 7.93 12.52 -12.33
C GLN A 32 8.28 11.51 -11.23
N LEU A 33 7.27 11.05 -10.49
CA LEU A 33 7.47 10.05 -9.45
C LEU A 33 7.31 8.65 -10.01
N TRP A 34 6.24 8.35 -10.74
CA TRP A 34 6.04 6.99 -11.26
C TRP A 34 7.18 6.59 -12.19
N PHE A 35 7.65 5.35 -12.05
CA PHE A 35 8.78 4.78 -12.77
C PHE A 35 10.13 5.48 -12.51
N SER A 36 10.21 6.34 -11.49
CA SER A 36 11.47 6.94 -11.03
C SER A 36 12.28 5.97 -10.17
N ARG A 37 13.44 6.42 -9.70
CA ARG A 37 14.31 5.66 -8.78
C ARG A 37 13.76 5.74 -7.35
N ASP A 38 14.07 4.73 -6.53
CA ASP A 38 13.64 4.66 -5.13
C ASP A 38 13.96 5.93 -4.32
N GLU A 39 15.11 6.56 -4.56
CA GLU A 39 15.52 7.80 -3.89
C GLU A 39 14.51 8.96 -4.09
N VAL A 40 13.93 9.07 -5.28
CA VAL A 40 12.95 10.11 -5.60
C VAL A 40 11.68 9.90 -4.78
N PHE A 41 11.21 8.66 -4.69
CA PHE A 41 10.05 8.30 -3.85
C PHE A 41 10.32 8.52 -2.36
N ASP A 42 11.48 8.09 -1.89
CA ASP A 42 11.84 8.21 -0.48
C ASP A 42 11.95 9.68 -0.05
N ASN A 43 12.49 10.53 -0.92
CA ASN A 43 12.51 11.97 -0.71
C ASN A 43 11.11 12.58 -0.74
N ASN A 44 10.23 12.13 -1.65
CA ASN A 44 8.84 12.56 -1.65
C ASN A 44 8.12 12.22 -0.34
N ILE A 45 8.28 10.98 0.17
CA ILE A 45 7.70 10.56 1.45
C ILE A 45 8.18 11.45 2.60
N LYS A 46 9.47 11.77 2.65
CA LYS A 46 10.04 12.67 3.66
C LYS A 46 9.54 14.12 3.52
N LYS A 47 9.22 14.58 2.31
CA LYS A 47 8.57 15.89 2.08
C LYS A 47 7.13 15.92 2.61
N LEU A 48 6.41 14.80 2.57
CA LEU A 48 5.04 14.71 3.11
C LEU A 48 5.02 14.72 4.65
N GLU A 49 5.98 14.06 5.27
CA GLU A 49 6.19 14.03 6.72
C GLU A 49 7.64 13.62 7.02
N SER A 50 8.40 14.53 7.61
CA SER A 50 9.85 14.34 7.80
C SER A 50 10.17 13.19 8.76
N LEU A 51 9.25 12.87 9.67
CA LEU A 51 9.37 11.77 10.62
C LEU A 51 9.03 10.40 10.03
N TRP A 52 8.49 10.33 8.82
CA TRP A 52 8.16 9.04 8.19
C TRP A 52 9.40 8.34 7.65
N ASN A 53 9.46 7.03 7.90
CA ASN A 53 10.46 6.15 7.30
C ASN A 53 9.91 5.59 5.98
N PRO A 54 10.52 5.91 4.82
CA PRO A 54 10.06 5.42 3.52
C PRO A 54 10.05 3.89 3.41
N ALA A 55 10.99 3.20 4.06
CA ALA A 55 11.04 1.74 4.09
C ALA A 55 9.93 1.09 4.95
N LYS A 56 9.20 1.90 5.73
CA LYS A 56 8.08 1.49 6.59
C LYS A 56 6.79 2.28 6.32
N THR A 57 6.67 2.90 5.15
CA THR A 57 5.48 3.67 4.74
C THR A 57 4.80 2.96 3.57
N LEU A 58 3.55 2.52 3.75
CA LEU A 58 2.75 1.96 2.66
C LEU A 58 2.61 2.99 1.54
N ARG A 59 2.61 2.53 0.29
CA ARG A 59 2.53 3.42 -0.89
C ARG A 59 1.26 3.12 -1.65
N THR A 60 0.45 4.13 -1.90
CA THR A 60 -0.80 4.04 -2.65
C THR A 60 -0.71 4.87 -3.91
N SER A 61 -1.14 4.34 -5.05
CA SER A 61 -1.25 5.13 -6.27
C SER A 61 -2.47 4.72 -7.08
N ILE A 62 -2.89 5.59 -7.99
CA ILE A 62 -3.81 5.21 -9.06
C ILE A 62 -3.06 4.29 -10.03
N ILE A 63 -3.78 3.41 -10.71
CA ILE A 63 -3.21 2.57 -11.76
C ILE A 63 -3.27 3.34 -13.08
N GLU A 64 -2.14 3.47 -13.77
CA GLU A 64 -2.08 4.17 -15.06
C GLU A 64 -3.08 3.58 -16.07
N GLY A 65 -3.81 4.45 -16.76
CA GLY A 65 -4.85 4.04 -17.71
C GLY A 65 -6.14 3.50 -17.06
N LYS A 66 -6.34 3.68 -15.75
CA LYS A 66 -7.58 3.33 -15.04
C LYS A 66 -8.22 4.56 -14.39
N GLU A 67 -9.51 4.44 -14.08
CA GLU A 67 -10.25 5.46 -13.33
C GLU A 67 -9.62 5.74 -11.97
N LEU A 68 -9.84 6.96 -11.43
CA LEU A 68 -9.28 7.42 -10.15
C LEU A 68 -9.56 6.45 -8.97
N ASN A 69 -10.66 5.68 -9.06
CA ASN A 69 -11.07 4.71 -8.05
C ASN A 69 -10.28 3.38 -8.06
N ASN A 70 -9.51 3.12 -9.11
CA ASN A 70 -8.66 1.93 -9.21
C ASN A 70 -7.29 2.24 -8.62
N VAL A 71 -7.05 1.71 -7.41
CA VAL A 71 -5.88 2.02 -6.60
C VAL A 71 -5.07 0.76 -6.38
N GLN A 72 -3.75 0.91 -6.46
CA GLN A 72 -2.82 -0.12 -6.04
C GLN A 72 -2.17 0.24 -4.71
N LEU A 73 -1.82 -0.79 -3.95
CA LEU A 73 -1.10 -0.69 -2.69
C LEU A 73 0.22 -1.45 -2.84
N MET A 74 1.33 -0.76 -2.56
CA MET A 74 2.64 -1.38 -2.44
C MET A 74 3.03 -1.45 -0.96
N ILE A 75 3.47 -2.64 -0.56
CA ILE A 75 3.98 -2.94 0.78
C ILE A 75 5.51 -2.94 0.72
N PRO A 76 6.20 -1.95 1.31
CA PRO A 76 7.65 -1.96 1.38
C PRO A 76 8.21 -3.20 2.09
N PRO A 77 9.40 -3.69 1.70
CA PRO A 77 10.04 -4.82 2.35
C PRO A 77 10.22 -4.65 3.87
N GLY A 78 10.46 -3.44 4.37
CA GLY A 78 10.61 -3.17 5.81
C GLY A 78 9.33 -3.35 6.64
N LEU A 79 8.18 -3.57 5.99
CA LEU A 79 6.91 -3.91 6.63
C LEU A 79 6.63 -5.41 6.67
N LEU A 80 7.42 -6.23 5.96
CA LEU A 80 7.26 -7.68 5.97
C LEU A 80 7.69 -8.25 7.33
N ASN A 81 6.95 -9.24 7.83
CA ASN A 81 7.25 -9.87 9.12
C ASN A 81 8.67 -10.44 9.16
N SER A 82 9.16 -11.00 8.04
CA SER A 82 10.52 -11.54 7.89
C SER A 82 11.61 -10.50 8.09
N ASN A 83 11.30 -9.22 7.90
CA ASN A 83 12.24 -8.10 7.98
C ASN A 83 12.01 -7.25 9.25
N GLY A 84 11.38 -7.83 10.28
CA GLY A 84 11.06 -7.13 11.53
C GLY A 84 9.92 -6.11 11.39
N GLY A 85 9.12 -6.21 10.32
CA GLY A 85 7.85 -5.50 10.21
C GLY A 85 6.80 -6.10 11.14
N SER A 86 5.86 -5.28 11.61
CA SER A 86 4.82 -5.69 12.56
C SER A 86 3.42 -5.54 11.96
N MET A 87 3.30 -5.79 10.66
CA MET A 87 2.04 -5.71 9.93
C MET A 87 1.19 -6.99 10.06
N GLY A 88 1.76 -8.10 10.55
CA GLY A 88 1.05 -9.37 10.65
C GLY A 88 0.65 -9.91 9.28
N LEU A 89 1.47 -9.67 8.26
CA LEU A 89 1.14 -10.03 6.87
C LEU A 89 1.15 -11.55 6.67
N THR A 90 0.07 -12.08 6.13
CA THR A 90 -0.02 -13.49 5.72
C THR A 90 -0.74 -13.60 4.38
N ALA A 91 -0.28 -14.49 3.51
CA ALA A 91 -1.00 -14.84 2.29
C ALA A 91 -1.72 -16.19 2.49
N SER A 92 -2.98 -16.27 2.08
CA SER A 92 -3.78 -17.49 2.13
C SER A 92 -4.55 -17.64 0.82
N CYS A 93 -4.48 -18.83 0.22
CA CYS A 93 -5.29 -19.18 -0.94
C CYS A 93 -6.30 -20.27 -0.55
N LYS A 94 -7.54 -20.12 -1.02
CA LYS A 94 -8.66 -21.05 -0.79
C LYS A 94 -9.26 -21.49 -2.11
N GLU A 95 -9.88 -22.66 -2.13
CA GLU A 95 -10.52 -23.20 -3.31
C GLU A 95 -11.85 -22.51 -3.62
N ARG A 96 -12.53 -22.02 -2.59
CA ARG A 96 -13.84 -21.37 -2.72
C ARG A 96 -13.79 -19.94 -2.18
N ILE A 97 -14.55 -19.04 -2.80
CA ILE A 97 -14.56 -17.62 -2.43
C ILE A 97 -15.23 -17.38 -1.08
N GLU A 98 -16.16 -18.26 -0.68
CA GLU A 98 -16.86 -18.20 0.61
C GLU A 98 -15.92 -18.49 1.79
N ASP A 99 -14.78 -19.15 1.53
CA ASP A 99 -13.76 -19.44 2.53
C ASP A 99 -12.78 -18.27 2.73
N ILE A 100 -12.94 -17.18 1.98
CA ILE A 100 -12.18 -15.94 2.10
C ILE A 100 -12.88 -15.00 3.09
N PRO A 101 -12.15 -14.38 4.03
CA PRO A 101 -12.73 -13.39 4.94
C PRO A 101 -13.40 -12.24 4.17
N GLY A 102 -14.65 -11.91 4.51
CA GLY A 102 -15.41 -10.85 3.86
C GLY A 102 -14.99 -9.42 4.20
N HIS A 103 -14.10 -9.25 5.19
CA HIS A 103 -13.61 -7.92 5.58
C HIS A 103 -12.51 -7.44 4.63
N ILE A 104 -12.83 -6.42 3.84
CA ILE A 104 -11.90 -5.79 2.89
C ILE A 104 -11.37 -4.46 3.42
N VAL A 105 -10.12 -4.14 3.07
CA VAL A 105 -9.54 -2.82 3.35
C VAL A 105 -10.17 -1.79 2.42
N LYS A 106 -10.81 -0.77 2.99
CA LYS A 106 -11.38 0.36 2.23
C LYS A 106 -10.43 1.55 2.26
N TYR A 107 -9.70 1.77 1.17
CA TYR A 107 -8.68 2.82 1.13
C TYR A 107 -9.23 4.24 1.34
N ASN A 108 -10.50 4.46 1.00
CA ASN A 108 -11.18 5.74 1.21
C ASN A 108 -11.49 6.04 2.69
N ASP A 109 -11.40 5.04 3.58
CA ASP A 109 -11.66 5.22 5.01
C ASP A 109 -10.44 5.78 5.76
N TRP A 110 -9.25 5.79 5.13
CA TRP A 110 -8.03 6.33 5.70
C TRP A 110 -8.04 7.87 5.67
N LYS A 111 -7.93 8.49 6.86
CA LYS A 111 -8.01 9.96 7.00
C LYS A 111 -6.80 10.60 7.68
N TYR A 112 -6.20 9.91 8.67
CA TYR A 112 -5.25 10.54 9.60
C TYR A 112 -3.80 10.13 9.38
N ASN A 113 -3.56 8.94 8.83
CA ASN A 113 -2.22 8.40 8.60
C ASN A 113 -1.96 8.16 7.10
N ILE A 114 -2.64 8.92 6.25
CA ILE A 114 -2.38 8.98 4.81
C ILE A 114 -2.14 10.43 4.40
N LYS A 115 -1.08 10.68 3.62
CA LYS A 115 -0.73 12.01 3.09
C LYS A 115 -0.39 11.93 1.61
N GLY A 116 -0.32 13.08 0.95
CA GLY A 116 -0.06 13.20 -0.48
C GLY A 116 -1.34 13.39 -1.29
N LYS A 117 -1.19 13.60 -2.60
CA LYS A 117 -2.30 13.86 -3.52
C LYS A 117 -2.62 12.60 -4.32
N ARG A 118 -3.90 12.23 -4.38
CA ARG A 118 -4.42 11.20 -5.27
C ARG A 118 -4.68 11.83 -6.64
N GLN A 119 -3.66 11.84 -7.50
CA GLN A 119 -3.69 12.45 -8.84
C GLN A 119 -2.68 11.77 -9.78
#